data_AF-A0A7L2JSQ7-F1
#
_entry.id   AF-A0A7L2JSQ7-F1
#
_cell.length_a   1.000
_cell.length_b   1.000
_cell.length_c   1.000
_cell.angle_alpha   90.00
_cell.angle_beta   90.00
_cell.angle_gamma   90.00
#
_symmetry.space_group_name_H-M   'P 1'
#
loop_
_entity.id
_entity.type
_entity.pdbx_description
1 polymer ?
#
loop_
_entity_poly.entity_id
_entity_poly.type
_entity_poly.pdbx_seq_one_letter_code
_entity_poly.pdbx_strand_id
1 'polypeptide(L)'
;QNNIEKATFMKVYLVSQGRLPLTNLSAMLDIVAGYQQKENILWMFLHSFYHARIVRHENTGVLKRMDWLLDLMGYIRNVAYKSIPLQNVDLKECIDFLMWLFAASVLAWADHGAPLLLGLTADWSLWKHRMVSPELPEEHIGKHPTDKFAVQETLTLLPSSLSLLLAKEPWKEQTHKFLDWLINMMECPKEALSKSSMDLLKGNIFLIGSL
;
A
#
# COMPACT_ATOMS: atom_id res chain seq x y z
N GLN A 1 -6.93 21.46 0.67
CA GLN A 1 -6.01 20.43 0.14
C GLN A 1 -4.95 20.01 1.17
N ASN A 2 -4.17 20.95 1.73
CA ASN A 2 -3.12 20.69 2.74
C ASN A 2 -3.59 19.94 4.02
N ASN A 3 -4.89 19.99 4.35
CA ASN A 3 -5.44 19.31 5.52
C ASN A 3 -5.50 17.77 5.37
N ILE A 4 -5.73 17.24 4.15
CA ILE A 4 -5.82 15.79 3.92
C ILE A 4 -4.43 15.16 4.06
N GLU A 5 -3.41 15.73 3.43
CA GLU A 5 -2.02 15.24 3.54
C GLU A 5 -1.54 15.24 4.99
N LYS A 6 -1.79 16.33 5.73
CA LYS A 6 -1.44 16.43 7.14
C LYS A 6 -2.19 15.41 8.00
N ALA A 7 -3.50 15.24 7.80
CA ALA A 7 -4.30 14.27 8.53
C ALA A 7 -3.86 12.83 8.23
N THR A 8 -3.61 12.52 6.96
CA THR A 8 -3.07 11.22 6.52
C THR A 8 -1.72 10.97 7.16
N PHE A 9 -0.79 11.92 7.06
CA PHE A 9 0.54 11.83 7.67
C PHE A 9 0.47 11.50 9.17
N MET A 10 -0.36 12.24 9.94
CA MET A 10 -0.51 11.98 11.37
C MET A 10 -1.03 10.57 11.64
N LYS A 11 -2.03 10.10 10.88
CA LYS A 11 -2.58 8.76 11.05
C LYS A 11 -1.58 7.67 10.69
N VAL A 12 -0.94 7.77 9.52
CA VAL A 12 0.05 6.77 9.09
C VAL A 12 1.26 6.75 10.03
N TYR A 13 1.66 7.91 10.57
CA TYR A 13 2.71 7.98 11.58
C TYR A 13 2.31 7.22 12.84
N LEU A 14 1.15 7.51 13.43
CA LEU A 14 0.71 6.86 14.66
C LEU A 14 0.56 5.34 14.50
N VAL A 15 0.06 4.87 13.34
CA VAL A 15 -0.01 3.44 13.01
C VAL A 15 1.38 2.84 12.88
N SER A 16 2.30 3.51 12.18
CA SER A 16 3.69 3.05 12.01
C SER A 16 4.43 2.83 13.33
N GLN A 17 4.07 3.59 14.37
CA GLN A 17 4.64 3.50 15.71
C GLN A 17 3.87 2.53 16.62
N GLY A 18 2.86 1.84 16.11
CA GLY A 18 1.99 0.94 16.88
C GLY A 18 1.02 1.63 17.83
N ARG A 19 0.95 2.97 17.84
CA ARG A 19 0.06 3.75 18.72
C ARG A 19 -1.41 3.69 18.28
N LEU A 20 -1.65 3.38 17.01
CA LEU A 20 -2.97 3.07 16.49
C LEU A 20 -2.95 1.71 15.77
N PRO A 21 -4.04 0.93 15.84
CA PRO A 21 -4.22 -0.28 15.03
C PRO A 21 -4.17 -0.01 13.52
N LEU A 22 -3.64 -0.97 12.74
CA LEU A 22 -3.62 -0.91 11.27
C LEU A 22 -5.00 -0.66 10.65
N THR A 23 -6.08 -1.14 11.27
CA THR A 23 -7.47 -0.91 10.83
C THR A 23 -7.86 0.57 10.75
N ASN A 24 -7.15 1.47 11.44
CA ASN A 24 -7.35 2.92 11.29
C ASN A 24 -6.98 3.43 9.88
N LEU A 25 -6.12 2.72 9.16
CA LEU A 25 -5.80 3.01 7.77
C LEU A 25 -6.96 2.66 6.83
N SER A 26 -7.74 1.61 7.16
CA SER A 26 -8.89 1.20 6.37
C SER A 26 -9.97 2.30 6.32
N ALA A 27 -10.18 2.98 7.45
CA ALA A 27 -11.11 4.12 7.53
C ALA A 27 -10.69 5.34 6.69
N MET A 28 -9.46 5.35 6.16
CA MET A 28 -8.98 6.43 5.30
C MET A 28 -9.12 6.12 3.82
N LEU A 29 -9.40 4.86 3.42
CA LEU A 29 -9.34 4.41 2.04
C LEU A 29 -10.25 5.22 1.11
N ASP A 30 -11.51 5.44 1.49
CA ASP A 30 -12.46 6.25 0.72
C ASP A 30 -11.95 7.69 0.49
N ILE A 31 -11.41 8.28 1.55
CA ILE A 31 -10.93 9.67 1.54
C ILE A 31 -9.71 9.79 0.62
N VAL A 32 -8.76 8.86 0.74
CA VAL A 32 -7.51 8.92 -0.03
C VAL A 32 -7.66 8.46 -1.47
N ALA A 33 -8.60 7.56 -1.76
CA ALA A 33 -8.88 7.10 -3.11
C ALA A 33 -9.40 8.23 -4.02
N GLY A 34 -10.13 9.20 -3.45
CA GLY A 34 -10.59 10.40 -4.16
C GLY A 34 -9.63 11.59 -4.13
N TYR A 35 -8.46 11.46 -3.51
CA TYR A 35 -7.49 12.53 -3.45
C TYR A 35 -6.62 12.56 -4.71
N GLN A 36 -6.35 13.75 -5.24
CA GLN A 36 -5.64 13.93 -6.51
C GLN A 36 -4.14 13.62 -6.44
N GLN A 37 -3.46 13.89 -5.32
CA GLN A 37 -2.01 13.64 -5.18
C GLN A 37 -1.74 12.24 -4.63
N LYS A 38 -2.12 11.22 -5.41
CA LYS A 38 -2.07 9.80 -5.04
C LYS A 38 -0.68 9.31 -4.70
N GLU A 39 0.34 9.72 -5.46
CA GLU A 39 1.73 9.33 -5.23
C GLU A 39 2.24 9.75 -3.84
N ASN A 40 1.94 10.99 -3.41
CA ASN A 40 2.39 11.48 -2.10
C ASN A 40 1.74 10.69 -0.97
N ILE A 41 0.43 10.43 -1.08
CA ILE A 41 -0.29 9.64 -0.09
C ILE A 41 0.29 8.22 -0.06
N LEU A 42 0.46 7.61 -1.21
CA LEU A 42 0.98 6.26 -1.31
C LEU A 42 2.39 6.13 -0.72
N TRP A 43 3.24 7.13 -0.92
CA TRP A 43 4.55 7.19 -0.29
C TRP A 43 4.45 7.21 1.24
N MET A 44 3.53 8.02 1.81
CA MET A 44 3.28 8.05 3.25
C MET A 44 2.83 6.67 3.79
N PHE A 45 1.96 5.99 3.04
CA PHE A 45 1.51 4.63 3.37
C PHE A 45 2.65 3.61 3.28
N LEU A 46 3.45 3.64 2.22
CA LEU A 46 4.60 2.77 2.01
C LEU A 46 5.58 2.84 3.20
N HIS A 47 5.93 4.06 3.64
CA HIS A 47 6.73 4.26 4.84
C HIS A 47 6.03 3.69 6.08
N SER A 48 4.75 3.96 6.28
CA SER A 48 4.02 3.44 7.42
C SER A 48 4.00 1.90 7.46
N PHE A 49 3.78 1.24 6.33
CA PHE A 49 3.81 -0.22 6.24
C PHE A 49 5.18 -0.78 6.58
N TYR A 50 6.24 -0.16 6.05
CA TYR A 50 7.61 -0.59 6.31
C TYR A 50 7.97 -0.45 7.80
N HIS A 51 7.60 0.67 8.41
CA HIS A 51 7.81 0.87 9.84
C HIS A 51 6.94 -0.05 10.70
N ALA A 52 5.69 -0.30 10.31
CA ALA A 52 4.83 -1.26 11.01
C ALA A 52 5.43 -2.68 11.05
N ARG A 53 6.28 -3.04 10.07
CA ARG A 53 7.06 -4.29 10.11
C ARG A 53 8.22 -4.24 11.11
N ILE A 54 8.93 -3.10 11.18
CA ILE A 54 10.15 -2.96 11.98
C ILE A 54 9.81 -2.74 13.46
N VAL A 55 8.83 -1.89 13.73
CA VAL A 55 8.35 -1.59 15.07
C VAL A 55 7.52 -2.79 15.55
N ARG A 56 8.12 -3.59 16.44
CA ARG A 56 7.45 -4.73 17.05
C ARG A 56 6.41 -4.22 18.06
N HIS A 57 5.15 -4.18 17.65
CA HIS A 57 4.02 -3.81 18.49
C HIS A 57 2.84 -4.75 18.27
N GLU A 58 2.01 -4.97 19.29
CA GLU A 58 0.80 -5.82 19.20
C GLU A 58 -0.18 -5.36 18.11
N ASN A 59 -0.21 -4.05 17.85
CA ASN A 59 -1.07 -3.40 16.86
C ASN A 59 -0.58 -3.54 15.40
N THR A 60 0.69 -3.92 15.20
CA THR A 60 1.34 -4.03 13.87
C THR A 60 1.99 -5.40 13.66
N GLY A 61 1.73 -6.36 14.55
CA GLY A 61 2.23 -7.73 14.45
C GLY A 61 1.86 -8.40 13.12
N VAL A 62 2.56 -9.49 12.79
CA VAL A 62 2.37 -10.18 11.50
C VAL A 62 0.93 -10.57 11.23
N LEU A 63 0.20 -11.04 12.24
CA LEU A 63 -1.23 -11.37 12.12
C LEU A 63 -2.08 -10.13 11.81
N LYS A 64 -1.80 -8.98 12.44
CA LYS A 64 -2.52 -7.72 12.16
C LYS A 64 -2.26 -7.19 10.76
N ARG A 65 -1.02 -7.35 10.26
CA ARG A 65 -0.66 -7.03 8.88
C ARG A 65 -1.38 -7.95 7.89
N MET A 66 -1.47 -9.23 8.22
CA MET A 66 -2.18 -10.22 7.41
C MET A 66 -3.68 -9.96 7.36
N ASP A 67 -4.32 -9.75 8.50
CA ASP A 67 -5.74 -9.40 8.60
C ASP A 67 -6.03 -8.15 7.74
N TRP A 68 -5.22 -7.10 7.90
CA TRP A 68 -5.40 -5.86 7.16
C TRP A 68 -5.24 -6.03 5.63
N LEU A 69 -4.28 -6.85 5.18
CA LEU A 69 -4.09 -7.10 3.74
C LEU A 69 -5.25 -7.87 3.13
N LEU A 70 -5.75 -8.88 3.85
CA LEU A 70 -6.92 -9.65 3.44
C LEU A 70 -8.18 -8.78 3.39
N ASP A 71 -8.35 -7.88 4.36
CA ASP A 71 -9.43 -6.88 4.36
C ASP A 71 -9.31 -5.93 3.16
N LEU A 72 -8.09 -5.46 2.84
CA LEU A 72 -7.85 -4.62 1.66
C LEU A 72 -8.20 -5.36 0.36
N MET A 73 -7.81 -6.62 0.21
CA MET A 73 -8.18 -7.46 -0.94
C MET A 73 -9.70 -7.56 -1.08
N GLY A 74 -10.41 -7.83 0.01
CA GLY A 74 -11.87 -7.86 0.04
C GLY A 74 -12.49 -6.52 -0.35
N TYR A 75 -11.94 -5.42 0.15
CA TYR A 75 -12.37 -4.07 -0.18
C TYR A 75 -12.20 -3.74 -1.67
N ILE A 76 -11.02 -4.02 -2.25
CA ILE A 76 -10.72 -3.82 -3.68
C ILE A 76 -11.74 -4.58 -4.54
N ARG A 77 -11.98 -5.85 -4.21
CA ARG A 77 -12.98 -6.66 -4.91
C ARG A 77 -14.36 -6.01 -4.84
N ASN A 78 -14.81 -5.60 -3.66
CA ASN A 78 -16.14 -5.00 -3.50
C ASN A 78 -16.27 -3.69 -4.30
N VAL A 79 -15.21 -2.89 -4.40
CA VAL A 79 -15.17 -1.70 -5.28
C VAL A 79 -15.24 -2.12 -6.75
N ALA A 80 -14.44 -3.10 -7.19
CA ALA A 80 -14.41 -3.57 -8.57
C ALA A 80 -15.75 -4.12 -9.06
N TYR A 81 -16.47 -4.83 -8.19
CA TYR A 81 -17.82 -5.33 -8.46
C TYR A 81 -18.91 -4.29 -8.21
N LYS A 82 -18.56 -3.01 -7.97
CA LYS A 82 -19.49 -1.89 -7.72
C LYS A 82 -20.45 -2.14 -6.54
N SER A 83 -20.06 -3.00 -5.61
CA SER A 83 -20.81 -3.26 -4.37
C SER A 83 -20.63 -2.13 -3.34
N ILE A 84 -19.58 -1.33 -3.50
CA ILE A 84 -19.35 -0.09 -2.74
C ILE A 84 -19.53 1.09 -3.72
N PRO A 85 -20.47 2.03 -3.45
CA PRO A 85 -20.69 3.17 -4.31
C PRO A 85 -19.53 4.17 -4.15
N LEU A 86 -18.91 4.56 -5.27
CA LEU A 86 -17.89 5.60 -5.30
C LEU A 86 -18.54 6.97 -5.49
N GLN A 87 -18.18 7.94 -4.65
CA GLN A 87 -18.57 9.33 -4.82
C GLN A 87 -17.44 10.10 -5.51
N ASN A 88 -17.70 10.66 -6.69
CA ASN A 88 -16.83 11.63 -7.36
C ASN A 88 -15.41 11.13 -7.75
N VAL A 89 -15.22 9.82 -7.96
CA VAL A 89 -13.94 9.24 -8.43
C VAL A 89 -14.21 8.25 -9.55
N ASP A 90 -13.38 8.27 -10.59
CA ASP A 90 -13.43 7.24 -11.63
C ASP A 90 -13.09 5.85 -11.07
N LEU A 91 -13.86 4.84 -11.47
CA LEU A 91 -13.72 3.48 -10.93
C LEU A 91 -12.33 2.90 -11.20
N LYS A 92 -11.79 3.10 -12.40
CA LYS A 92 -10.46 2.57 -12.76
C LYS A 92 -9.38 3.27 -11.97
N GLU A 93 -9.47 4.59 -11.88
CA GLU A 93 -8.51 5.42 -11.14
C GLU A 93 -8.48 5.07 -9.64
N CYS A 94 -9.63 4.69 -9.08
CA CYS A 94 -9.75 4.20 -7.70
C CYS A 94 -9.10 2.81 -7.54
N ILE A 95 -9.42 1.87 -8.43
CA ILE A 95 -8.87 0.50 -8.35
C ILE A 95 -7.37 0.50 -8.59
N ASP A 96 -6.86 1.24 -9.56
CA ASP A 96 -5.42 1.36 -9.83
C ASP A 96 -4.68 1.88 -8.59
N PHE A 97 -5.23 2.88 -7.89
CA PHE A 97 -4.68 3.37 -6.62
C PHE A 97 -4.70 2.31 -5.52
N LEU A 98 -5.79 1.56 -5.35
CA LEU A 98 -5.86 0.51 -4.34
C LEU A 98 -4.93 -0.66 -4.65
N MET A 99 -4.74 -0.99 -5.93
CA MET A 99 -3.75 -1.98 -6.38
C MET A 99 -2.32 -1.52 -6.08
N TRP A 100 -2.03 -0.24 -6.24
CA TRP A 100 -0.76 0.33 -5.78
C TRP A 100 -0.59 0.23 -4.26
N LEU A 101 -1.65 0.50 -3.49
CA LEU A 101 -1.62 0.36 -2.03
C LEU A 101 -1.35 -1.09 -1.59
N PHE A 102 -2.01 -2.04 -2.26
CA PHE A 102 -1.74 -3.47 -2.11
C PHE A 102 -0.26 -3.77 -2.39
N ALA A 103 0.28 -3.31 -3.53
CA ALA A 103 1.67 -3.51 -3.90
C ALA A 103 2.66 -2.93 -2.86
N ALA A 104 2.42 -1.71 -2.41
CA ALA A 104 3.23 -1.07 -1.38
C ALA A 104 3.25 -1.87 -0.06
N SER A 105 2.09 -2.38 0.37
CA SER A 105 2.00 -3.19 1.58
C SER A 105 2.73 -4.54 1.45
N VAL A 106 2.56 -5.23 0.31
CA VAL A 106 3.25 -6.50 0.02
C VAL A 106 4.75 -6.27 -0.01
N LEU A 107 5.24 -5.28 -0.75
CA LEU A 107 6.66 -4.94 -0.83
C LEU A 107 7.25 -4.63 0.55
N ALA A 108 6.57 -3.79 1.33
CA ALA A 108 7.04 -3.39 2.66
C ALA A 108 7.10 -4.56 3.66
N TRP A 109 6.25 -5.58 3.48
CA TRP A 109 6.14 -6.70 4.42
C TRP A 109 6.86 -7.96 3.98
N ALA A 110 7.07 -8.12 2.68
CA ALA A 110 7.76 -9.24 2.07
C ALA A 110 9.20 -9.32 2.57
N ASP A 111 9.96 -8.23 2.50
CA ASP A 111 11.37 -8.23 2.89
C ASP A 111 11.85 -6.86 3.42
N HIS A 112 13.02 -6.86 4.08
CA HIS A 112 13.66 -5.62 4.53
C HIS A 112 14.46 -4.93 3.41
N GLY A 113 15.05 -5.69 2.48
CA GLY A 113 15.99 -5.19 1.48
C GLY A 113 15.34 -4.30 0.43
N ALA A 114 14.20 -4.71 -0.13
CA ALA A 114 13.54 -3.94 -1.18
C ALA A 114 13.16 -2.51 -0.75
N PRO A 115 12.50 -2.27 0.41
CA PRO A 115 12.27 -0.92 0.90
C PRO A 115 13.55 -0.08 1.06
N LEU A 116 14.63 -0.66 1.59
CA LEU A 116 15.92 0.05 1.75
C LEU A 116 16.52 0.47 0.41
N LEU A 117 16.45 -0.41 -0.61
CA LEU A 117 16.94 -0.11 -1.96
C LEU A 117 16.14 1.02 -2.62
N LEU A 118 14.86 1.17 -2.26
CA LEU A 118 14.01 2.29 -2.67
C LEU A 118 14.23 3.56 -1.83
N GLY A 119 15.19 3.56 -0.90
CA GLY A 119 15.54 4.71 -0.07
C GLY A 119 14.66 4.89 1.16
N LEU A 120 13.84 3.91 1.53
CA LEU A 120 13.09 3.97 2.79
C LEU A 120 14.05 3.85 3.98
N THR A 121 13.83 4.67 5.00
CA THR A 121 14.64 4.66 6.22
C THR A 121 13.88 4.00 7.36
N ALA A 122 14.62 3.40 8.31
CA ALA A 122 14.04 2.83 9.52
C ALA A 122 13.77 3.88 10.62
N ASP A 123 14.09 5.15 10.35
CA ASP A 123 13.92 6.26 11.29
C ASP A 123 13.11 7.40 10.66
N TRP A 124 12.02 7.77 11.34
CA TRP A 124 11.19 8.95 11.04
C TRP A 124 11.87 10.27 11.46
N SER A 125 12.95 10.23 12.27
CA SER A 125 13.64 11.43 12.79
C SER A 125 14.30 12.27 11.69
N LEU A 126 14.68 11.66 10.56
CA LEU A 126 15.15 12.38 9.38
C LEU A 126 14.09 13.38 8.87
N TRP A 127 12.80 13.10 9.09
CA TRP A 127 11.73 14.04 8.78
C TRP A 127 11.56 15.11 9.85
N LYS A 128 11.86 14.82 11.12
CA LYS A 128 11.95 15.85 12.16
C LYS A 128 13.02 16.89 11.84
N HIS A 129 14.19 16.46 11.35
CA HIS A 129 15.26 17.39 10.98
C HIS A 129 14.93 18.24 9.74
N ARG A 130 14.22 17.69 8.75
CA ARG A 130 13.72 18.48 7.61
C ARG A 130 12.66 19.52 7.99
N MET A 131 11.85 19.26 9.02
CA MET A 131 10.85 20.23 9.50
C MET A 131 11.44 21.37 10.36
N VAL A 132 12.71 21.26 10.81
CA VAL A 132 13.30 22.20 11.80
C VAL A 132 14.28 23.19 11.17
N SER A 133 14.65 23.04 9.88
CA SER A 133 15.49 24.03 9.20
C SER A 133 14.64 25.20 8.67
N PRO A 134 14.81 26.45 9.15
CA PRO A 134 13.99 27.59 8.74
C PRO A 134 14.24 28.08 7.30
N GLU A 135 15.25 27.52 6.62
CA GLU A 135 15.76 28.03 5.34
C GLU A 135 15.40 27.16 4.12
N LEU A 136 14.68 26.04 4.32
CA LEU A 136 14.22 25.20 3.22
C LEU A 136 12.75 25.55 2.87
N PRO A 137 12.44 25.85 1.59
CA PRO A 137 11.07 26.15 1.17
C PRO A 137 10.19 24.94 1.47
N GLU A 138 9.02 25.13 2.08
CA GLU A 138 8.03 24.11 2.48
C GLU A 138 8.17 22.80 1.67
N GLU A 139 9.07 21.90 2.11
CA GLU A 139 9.34 20.66 1.39
C GLU A 139 8.18 19.74 1.70
N HIS A 140 7.24 19.70 0.77
CA HIS A 140 6.04 18.91 0.92
C HIS A 140 6.41 17.42 0.87
N ILE A 141 5.95 16.71 1.88
CA ILE A 141 6.19 15.29 2.14
C ILE A 141 5.81 14.44 0.92
N GLY A 142 6.72 13.57 0.46
CA GLY A 142 6.49 12.66 -0.66
C GLY A 142 6.53 13.32 -2.04
N LYS A 143 6.95 14.59 -2.15
CA LYS A 143 7.06 15.30 -3.44
C LYS A 143 8.45 15.25 -4.05
N HIS A 144 9.44 14.65 -3.37
CA HIS A 144 10.78 14.52 -3.94
C HIS A 144 10.76 13.52 -5.12
N PRO A 145 11.51 13.74 -6.21
CA PRO A 145 11.52 12.84 -7.36
C PRO A 145 11.84 11.38 -6.98
N THR A 146 12.73 11.17 -6.02
CA THR A 146 13.07 9.84 -5.48
C THR A 146 11.91 9.19 -4.75
N ASP A 147 11.06 9.97 -4.06
CA ASP A 147 9.88 9.46 -3.35
C ASP A 147 8.85 8.90 -4.34
N LYS A 148 8.64 9.64 -5.44
CA LYS A 148 7.76 9.21 -6.53
C LYS A 148 8.28 7.95 -7.22
N PHE A 149 9.59 7.90 -7.47
CA PHE A 149 10.24 6.73 -8.03
C PHE A 149 10.05 5.49 -7.14
N ALA A 150 10.28 5.62 -5.83
CA ALA A 150 10.07 4.54 -4.87
C ALA A 150 8.64 3.98 -4.92
N VAL A 151 7.65 4.87 -5.03
CA VAL A 151 6.24 4.50 -5.17
C VAL A 151 5.97 3.77 -6.49
N GLN A 152 6.47 4.27 -7.61
CA GLN A 152 6.26 3.67 -8.93
C GLN A 152 6.87 2.27 -9.01
N GLU A 153 8.05 2.06 -8.41
CA GLU A 153 8.72 0.76 -8.38
C GLU A 153 7.98 -0.29 -7.55
N THR A 154 7.01 0.08 -6.70
CA THR A 154 6.23 -0.90 -5.94
C THR A 154 5.46 -1.87 -6.84
N LEU A 155 4.95 -1.41 -7.98
CA LEU A 155 4.28 -2.30 -8.94
C LEU A 155 5.26 -3.23 -9.64
N THR A 156 6.42 -2.72 -10.07
CA THR A 156 7.45 -3.50 -10.75
C THR A 156 7.96 -4.64 -9.86
N LEU A 157 8.11 -4.36 -8.57
CA LEU A 157 8.63 -5.30 -7.58
C LEU A 157 7.54 -6.16 -6.91
N LEU A 158 6.26 -5.90 -7.18
CA LEU A 158 5.15 -6.66 -6.60
C LEU A 158 5.30 -8.17 -6.84
N PRO A 159 5.58 -8.66 -8.06
CA PRO A 159 5.54 -10.10 -8.30
C PRO A 159 6.59 -10.89 -7.49
N SER A 160 7.82 -10.40 -7.43
CA SER A 160 8.87 -11.01 -6.59
C SER A 160 8.59 -10.85 -5.09
N SER A 161 8.10 -9.67 -4.68
CA SER A 161 7.73 -9.41 -3.28
C SER A 161 6.59 -10.31 -2.81
N LEU A 162 5.60 -10.55 -3.66
CA LEU A 162 4.45 -11.38 -3.34
C LEU A 162 4.87 -12.84 -3.14
N SER A 163 5.71 -13.38 -4.03
CA SER A 163 6.30 -14.71 -3.86
C SER A 163 7.10 -14.82 -2.55
N LEU A 164 7.91 -13.81 -2.24
CA LEU A 164 8.70 -13.78 -1.00
C LEU A 164 7.82 -13.68 0.26
N LEU A 165 6.71 -12.95 0.20
CA LEU A 165 5.76 -12.83 1.30
C LEU A 165 5.09 -14.18 1.56
N LEU A 166 4.52 -14.79 0.52
CA LEU A 166 3.77 -16.04 0.61
C LEU A 166 4.65 -17.26 0.91
N ALA A 167 5.97 -17.17 0.74
CA ALA A 167 6.90 -18.22 1.17
C ALA A 167 7.11 -18.27 2.70
N LYS A 168 6.61 -17.30 3.46
CA LYS A 168 6.89 -17.14 4.90
C LYS A 168 5.67 -17.48 5.75
N GLU A 169 5.86 -18.09 6.91
CA GLU A 169 4.77 -18.23 7.88
C GLU A 169 4.43 -16.89 8.55
N PRO A 170 3.15 -16.58 8.81
CA PRO A 170 1.93 -17.38 8.53
C PRO A 170 1.29 -17.11 7.15
N TRP A 171 1.95 -16.35 6.28
CA TRP A 171 1.43 -15.96 4.97
C TRP A 171 1.24 -17.14 4.02
N LYS A 172 2.09 -18.16 4.15
CA LYS A 172 2.03 -19.37 3.34
C LYS A 172 0.67 -20.04 3.38
N GLU A 173 0.02 -20.07 4.54
CA GLU A 173 -1.33 -20.61 4.71
C GLU A 173 -2.40 -19.82 3.93
N GLN A 174 -2.12 -18.57 3.55
CA GLN A 174 -3.04 -17.72 2.80
C GLN A 174 -2.83 -17.79 1.28
N THR A 175 -1.82 -18.50 0.78
CA THR A 175 -1.46 -18.54 -0.66
C THR A 175 -2.66 -18.79 -1.57
N HIS A 176 -3.50 -19.76 -1.23
CA HIS A 176 -4.72 -20.06 -2.00
C HIS A 176 -5.69 -18.88 -2.04
N LYS A 177 -5.88 -18.15 -0.94
CA LYS A 177 -6.76 -16.97 -0.90
C LYS A 177 -6.23 -15.83 -1.77
N PHE A 178 -4.91 -15.65 -1.83
CA PHE A 178 -4.30 -14.67 -2.73
C PHE A 178 -4.50 -15.06 -4.20
N LEU A 179 -4.29 -16.32 -4.54
CA LEU A 179 -4.49 -16.82 -5.90
C LEU A 179 -5.96 -16.69 -6.33
N ASP A 180 -6.89 -17.16 -5.51
CA ASP A 180 -8.34 -17.04 -5.76
C ASP A 180 -8.75 -15.58 -5.96
N TRP A 181 -8.24 -14.68 -5.11
CA TRP A 181 -8.55 -13.26 -5.22
C TRP A 181 -8.01 -12.66 -6.51
N LEU A 182 -6.78 -12.97 -6.92
CA LEU A 182 -6.21 -12.49 -8.19
C LEU A 182 -7.02 -12.98 -9.40
N ILE A 183 -7.41 -14.26 -9.39
CA ILE A 183 -8.26 -14.85 -10.45
C ILE A 183 -9.63 -14.16 -10.46
N ASN A 184 -10.26 -13.99 -9.30
CA ASN A 184 -11.55 -13.33 -9.20
C ASN A 184 -11.49 -11.87 -9.67
N MET A 185 -10.40 -11.15 -9.38
CA MET A 185 -10.18 -9.80 -9.89
C MET A 185 -10.10 -9.78 -11.43
N MET A 186 -9.55 -10.81 -12.07
CA MET A 186 -9.55 -10.93 -13.54
C MET A 186 -10.94 -11.13 -14.15
N GLU A 187 -11.90 -11.60 -13.36
CA GLU A 187 -13.30 -11.83 -13.75
C GLU A 187 -14.23 -10.65 -13.46
N CYS A 188 -13.72 -9.56 -12.89
CA CYS A 188 -14.52 -8.38 -12.59
C CYS A 188 -15.03 -7.69 -13.89
N PRO A 189 -16.03 -6.77 -13.79
CA PRO A 189 -16.55 -6.05 -14.95
C PRO A 189 -15.44 -5.43 -15.80
N LYS A 190 -15.51 -5.55 -17.13
CA LYS A 190 -14.44 -5.11 -18.05
C LYS A 190 -14.08 -3.63 -17.91
N GLU A 191 -15.02 -2.82 -17.41
CA GLU A 191 -14.83 -1.39 -17.18
C GLU A 191 -14.12 -1.08 -15.86
N ALA A 192 -13.92 -2.06 -14.97
CA ALA A 192 -13.33 -1.85 -13.65
C ALA A 192 -11.80 -1.79 -13.67
N LEU A 193 -11.13 -2.63 -14.46
CA LEU A 193 -9.67 -2.67 -14.50
C LEU A 193 -9.07 -1.86 -15.64
N SER A 194 -7.95 -1.20 -15.35
CA SER A 194 -7.05 -0.68 -16.38
C SER A 194 -6.24 -1.83 -17.00
N LYS A 195 -5.68 -1.58 -18.20
CA LYS A 195 -4.80 -2.56 -18.86
C LYS A 195 -3.57 -2.87 -17.99
N SER A 196 -3.00 -1.86 -17.34
CA SER A 196 -1.84 -2.02 -16.45
C SER A 196 -2.18 -2.93 -15.28
N SER A 197 -3.32 -2.72 -14.62
CA SER A 197 -3.79 -3.58 -13.54
C SER A 197 -4.06 -5.01 -14.01
N MET A 198 -4.61 -5.22 -15.20
CA MET A 198 -4.80 -6.57 -15.76
C MET A 198 -3.46 -7.29 -16.02
N ASP A 199 -2.48 -6.60 -16.60
CA ASP A 199 -1.17 -7.19 -16.89
C ASP A 199 -0.41 -7.51 -15.60
N LEU A 200 -0.54 -6.66 -14.59
CA LEU A 200 -0.04 -6.90 -13.23
C LEU A 200 -0.65 -8.17 -12.60
N LEU A 201 -1.99 -8.30 -12.64
CA LEU A 201 -2.69 -9.48 -12.10
C LEU A 201 -2.20 -10.77 -12.77
N LYS A 202 -2.11 -10.79 -14.11
CA LYS A 202 -1.62 -11.96 -14.86
C LYS A 202 -0.20 -12.37 -14.46
N GLY A 203 0.71 -11.41 -14.34
CA GLY A 203 2.09 -11.67 -13.92
C GLY A 203 2.17 -12.30 -12.53
N ASN A 204 1.35 -11.82 -11.60
CA ASN A 204 1.29 -12.36 -10.24
C ASN A 204 0.65 -13.76 -10.16
N ILE A 205 -0.41 -14.01 -10.94
CA ILE A 205 -1.04 -15.35 -11.04
C ILE A 205 -0.01 -16.38 -11.53
N PHE A 206 0.73 -16.04 -12.59
CA PHE A 206 1.75 -16.94 -13.14
C PHE A 206 2.84 -17.28 -12.11
N LEU A 207 3.33 -16.28 -11.37
CA LEU A 207 4.37 -16.50 -10.37
C LEU A 207 3.88 -17.27 -9.15
N ILE A 208 2.69 -16.97 -8.62
CA ILE A 208 2.13 -17.71 -7.49
C ILE A 208 1.81 -19.15 -7.86
N GLY A 209 1.28 -19.40 -9.07
CA GLY A 209 1.00 -20.75 -9.55
C GLY A 209 2.25 -21.62 -9.73
N SER A 210 3.44 -21.05 -9.62
CA SER A 210 4.72 -21.76 -9.68
C SER A 210 5.38 -22.03 -8.31
N LEU A 211 4.76 -21.56 -7.21
CA LEU A 211 5.18 -21.81 -5.82
C LEU A 211 4.65 -23.15 -5.30
#